data_AF-A0AAP9IF23-F1
#
_entry.id   AF-A0AAP9IF23-F1
#
_cell.length_a   1.000
_cell.length_b   1.000
_cell.length_c   1.000
_cell.angle_alpha   90.00
_cell.angle_beta   90.00
_cell.angle_gamma   90.00
#
_symmetry.space_group_name_H-M   'P 1'
#
loop_
_entity.id
_entity.type
_entity.pdbx_description
1 polymer ?
#
loop_
_entity_poly.entity_id
_entity_poly.type
_entity_poly.pdbx_seq_one_letter_code
_entity_poly.pdbx_strand_id
1 'polypeptide(L)'
;MSVDSIRYDSSVSICGIRQERAKLSKINSNLLKESSCIINRSVKIYNYIDAQKNHIKNNKLLIENLQSVSEKHGDNATVRLKNDRFKYGQASNFLKNMLHGGRYQAEREAAVKSINSKGSTVSAGEMIKTLQTRIDSASSEIHGLEIETGEYEKKIVSIEAEIYAVAREIDKLVKIEIDAKKADEKSLKARQNFSMIYQSCAGCKAINAEARYQFGNTPSGGKVCGSAVVEEYRRIHGYEIFSSGNKALKSVIKVNCSELSELVKTGAKEWYTPTQKNITTYRGQGMTQSGINALISRFNTDKRNKTETVYNLGQFLSTSRDISVASHFANCSKDDVKVIFKVQGNSSKGLCLPGGLAFDNYEGERLYSPLAHFKVTAVSSKTLSNTYDVTLEEVTKVDRALPLPY
;
A
#
# COMPACT_ATOMS: atom_id res chain seq x y z
N MET A 1 0.48 -6.91 19.93
CA MET A 1 0.77 -5.47 19.72
C MET A 1 -0.50 -4.83 19.15
N SER A 2 -0.98 -3.70 19.69
CA SER A 2 -2.21 -3.04 19.17
C SER A 2 -1.97 -2.59 17.73
N VAL A 3 -2.72 -3.14 16.79
CA VAL A 3 -2.74 -2.66 15.40
C VAL A 3 -3.77 -1.55 15.35
N ASP A 4 -3.34 -0.33 15.67
CA ASP A 4 -4.18 0.84 15.56
C ASP A 4 -4.61 1.01 14.09
N SER A 5 -5.92 1.16 13.86
CA SER A 5 -6.43 1.30 12.50
C SER A 5 -5.94 2.62 11.92
N ILE A 6 -4.99 2.57 11.01
CA ILE A 6 -4.49 3.73 10.28
C ILE A 6 -5.61 4.21 9.36
N ARG A 7 -6.22 5.36 9.69
CA ARG A 7 -7.10 6.10 8.78
C ARG A 7 -6.22 6.64 7.65
N TYR A 8 -6.35 6.07 6.46
CA TYR A 8 -5.69 6.58 5.26
C TYR A 8 -6.41 7.82 4.77
N ASP A 9 -5.83 8.99 5.07
CA ASP A 9 -6.08 10.22 4.34
C ASP A 9 -5.55 10.05 2.90
N SER A 10 -6.22 10.68 1.94
CA SER A 10 -5.99 10.56 0.49
C SER A 10 -4.63 11.09 -0.02
N SER A 11 -3.65 11.27 0.86
CA SER A 11 -2.34 11.86 0.59
C SER A 11 -1.18 10.87 0.54
N VAL A 12 -1.40 9.56 0.78
CA VAL A 12 -0.29 8.57 0.78
C VAL A 12 0.13 8.23 -0.66
N SER A 13 1.36 8.59 -1.01
CA SER A 13 1.97 8.25 -2.31
C SER A 13 1.99 6.73 -2.55
N ILE A 14 1.91 6.31 -3.82
CA ILE A 14 2.05 4.89 -4.23
C ILE A 14 3.33 4.26 -3.64
N CYS A 15 4.42 5.04 -3.53
CA CYS A 15 5.66 4.59 -2.90
C CYS A 15 5.47 4.29 -1.41
N GLY A 16 4.78 5.18 -0.68
CA GLY A 16 4.43 4.96 0.73
C GLY A 16 3.56 3.72 0.94
N ILE A 17 2.56 3.50 0.07
CA ILE A 17 1.70 2.31 0.09
C ILE A 17 2.54 1.03 -0.09
N ARG A 18 3.49 1.03 -1.04
CA ARG A 18 4.37 -0.12 -1.28
C ARG A 18 5.31 -0.41 -0.11
N GLN A 19 5.87 0.63 0.50
CA GLN A 19 6.73 0.50 1.67
C GLN A 19 5.95 -0.11 2.83
N GLU A 20 4.74 0.35 3.08
CA GLU A 20 3.91 -0.18 4.16
C GLU A 20 3.49 -1.63 3.91
N ARG A 21 3.10 -1.97 2.67
CA ARG A 21 2.83 -3.36 2.29
C ARG A 21 4.03 -4.26 2.53
N ALA A 22 5.25 -3.81 2.20
CA ALA A 22 6.47 -4.58 2.41
C ALA A 22 6.74 -4.83 3.91
N LYS A 23 6.49 -3.84 4.78
CA LYS A 23 6.58 -4.03 6.25
C LYS A 23 5.57 -5.06 6.74
N LEU A 24 4.30 -4.94 6.34
CA LEU A 24 3.25 -5.88 6.72
C LEU A 24 3.53 -7.30 6.21
N SER A 25 4.04 -7.46 4.99
CA SER A 25 4.46 -8.76 4.46
C SER A 25 5.59 -9.39 5.29
N LYS A 26 6.53 -8.58 5.79
CA LYS A 26 7.59 -9.07 6.69
C LYS A 26 7.02 -9.52 8.04
N ILE A 27 6.08 -8.76 8.62
CA ILE A 27 5.37 -9.15 9.85
C ILE A 27 4.64 -10.47 9.64
N ASN A 28 3.87 -10.60 8.55
CA ASN A 28 3.13 -11.82 8.24
C ASN A 28 4.06 -13.03 8.10
N SER A 29 5.20 -12.88 7.41
CA SER A 29 6.20 -13.95 7.27
C SER A 29 6.78 -14.39 8.62
N ASN A 30 7.01 -13.44 9.54
CA ASN A 30 7.51 -13.76 10.87
C ASN A 30 6.45 -14.50 11.71
N LEU A 31 5.19 -14.07 11.66
CA LEU A 31 4.08 -14.74 12.36
C LEU A 31 3.87 -16.17 11.85
N LEU A 32 3.96 -16.40 10.54
CA LEU A 32 3.88 -17.74 9.95
C LEU A 32 5.00 -18.66 10.43
N LYS A 33 6.23 -18.12 10.56
CA LYS A 33 7.37 -18.87 11.12
C LYS A 33 7.15 -19.20 12.59
N GLU A 34 6.69 -18.24 13.39
CA GLU A 34 6.41 -18.45 14.81
C GLU A 34 5.33 -19.52 15.01
N SER A 35 4.21 -19.43 14.28
CA SER A 35 3.14 -20.43 14.30
C SER A 35 3.69 -21.82 13.97
N SER A 36 4.49 -21.94 12.90
CA SER A 36 5.11 -23.20 12.49
C SER A 36 6.04 -23.79 13.57
N CYS A 37 6.81 -22.94 14.26
CA CYS A 37 7.66 -23.37 15.37
C CYS A 37 6.84 -23.91 16.55
N ILE A 38 5.73 -23.25 16.90
CA ILE A 38 4.84 -23.67 17.98
C ILE A 38 4.16 -24.99 17.64
N ILE A 39 3.60 -25.12 16.43
CA ILE A 39 2.97 -26.36 15.95
C ILE A 39 3.95 -27.54 16.04
N ASN A 40 5.18 -27.37 15.57
CA ASN A 40 6.21 -28.41 15.63
C ASN A 40 6.57 -28.79 17.08
N ARG A 41 6.50 -27.86 18.02
CA ARG A 41 6.73 -28.14 19.45
C ARG A 41 5.54 -28.91 20.05
N SER A 42 4.31 -28.51 19.75
CA SER A 42 3.10 -29.20 20.21
C SER A 42 3.07 -30.66 19.74
N VAL A 43 3.41 -30.93 18.48
CA VAL A 43 3.49 -32.31 17.93
C VAL A 43 4.47 -33.19 18.73
N LYS A 44 5.63 -32.65 19.11
CA LYS A 44 6.60 -33.40 19.92
C LYS A 44 6.06 -33.74 21.31
N ILE A 45 5.34 -32.81 21.94
CA ILE A 45 4.73 -33.03 23.26
C ILE A 45 3.61 -34.08 23.15
N TYR A 46 2.76 -33.99 22.14
CA TYR A 46 1.70 -34.97 21.90
C TYR A 46 2.24 -36.40 21.73
N ASN A 47 3.31 -36.56 20.96
CA ASN A 47 3.96 -37.87 20.79
C ASN A 47 4.52 -38.41 22.11
N TYR A 48 5.06 -37.54 22.97
CA TYR A 48 5.57 -37.93 24.28
C TYR A 48 4.44 -38.33 25.24
N ILE A 49 3.34 -37.57 25.27
CA ILE A 49 2.15 -37.90 26.05
C ILE A 49 1.61 -39.28 25.66
N ASP A 50 1.52 -39.58 24.36
CA ASP A 50 1.04 -40.88 23.88
C ASP A 50 1.93 -42.04 24.34
N ALA A 51 3.26 -41.86 24.27
CA ALA A 51 4.22 -42.83 24.80
C ALA A 51 4.03 -43.06 26.30
N GLN A 52 3.86 -42.01 27.10
CA GLN A 52 3.62 -42.12 28.55
C GLN A 52 2.28 -42.79 28.87
N LYS A 53 1.21 -42.50 28.11
CA LYS A 53 -0.09 -43.18 28.25
C LYS A 53 0.04 -44.69 28.00
N ASN A 54 0.85 -45.10 27.02
CA ASN A 54 1.17 -46.51 26.78
C ASN A 54 1.97 -47.14 27.93
N HIS A 55 2.94 -46.43 28.51
CA HIS A 55 3.66 -46.90 29.71
C HIS A 55 2.74 -47.09 30.91
N ILE A 56 1.83 -46.15 31.17
CA ILE A 56 0.83 -46.27 32.24
C ILE A 56 -0.06 -47.49 32.02
N LYS A 57 -0.55 -47.69 30.80
CA LYS A 57 -1.39 -48.85 30.45
C LYS A 57 -0.66 -50.17 30.73
N ASN A 58 0.61 -50.28 30.33
CA ASN A 58 1.42 -51.47 30.59
C ASN A 58 1.66 -51.70 32.09
N ASN A 59 1.97 -50.63 32.85
CA ASN A 59 2.17 -50.74 34.29
C ASN A 59 0.88 -51.16 35.03
N LYS A 60 -0.30 -50.69 34.60
CA LYS A 60 -1.59 -51.13 35.16
C LYS A 60 -1.83 -52.63 34.97
N LEU A 61 -1.57 -53.16 33.77
CA LEU A 61 -1.65 -54.60 33.50
C LEU A 61 -0.71 -55.42 34.39
N LEU A 62 0.49 -54.90 34.66
CA LEU A 62 1.45 -55.55 35.57
C LEU A 62 0.96 -55.53 37.03
N ILE A 63 0.36 -54.42 37.48
CA ILE A 63 -0.26 -54.32 38.81
C ILE A 63 -1.40 -55.34 38.96
N GLU A 64 -2.28 -55.50 37.97
CA GLU A 64 -3.35 -56.50 37.99
C GLU A 64 -2.81 -57.92 38.18
N ASN A 65 -1.72 -58.27 37.48
CA ASN A 65 -1.04 -59.56 37.68
C ASN A 65 -0.51 -59.71 39.11
N LEU A 66 0.07 -58.66 39.68
CA LEU A 66 0.63 -58.68 41.03
C LEU A 66 -0.45 -58.72 42.12
N GLN A 67 -1.57 -58.04 41.93
CA GLN A 67 -2.73 -58.11 42.82
C GLN A 67 -3.22 -59.54 42.95
N SER A 68 -3.33 -60.28 41.83
CA SER A 68 -3.70 -61.70 41.87
C SER A 68 -2.74 -62.59 42.66
N VAL A 69 -1.46 -62.21 42.75
CA VAL A 69 -0.44 -62.90 43.56
C VAL A 69 -0.57 -62.51 45.03
N SER A 70 -0.73 -61.22 45.32
CA SER A 70 -0.94 -60.72 46.69
C SER A 70 -2.21 -61.30 47.31
N GLU A 71 -3.34 -61.30 46.60
CA GLU A 71 -4.62 -61.84 47.11
C GLU A 71 -4.52 -63.33 47.47
N LYS A 72 -3.73 -64.11 46.72
CA LYS A 72 -3.59 -65.57 46.92
C LYS A 72 -2.50 -65.97 47.90
N HIS A 73 -1.44 -65.16 48.04
CA HIS A 73 -0.22 -65.55 48.74
C HIS A 73 0.31 -64.50 49.74
N GLY A 74 -0.39 -63.37 49.88
CA GLY A 74 -0.04 -62.24 50.74
C GLY A 74 0.91 -61.23 50.05
N ASP A 75 0.91 -59.98 50.53
CA ASP A 75 1.76 -58.89 50.00
C ASP A 75 3.26 -59.19 50.09
N ASN A 76 3.67 -59.98 51.07
CA ASN A 76 5.05 -60.40 51.29
C ASN A 76 5.47 -61.56 50.38
N ALA A 77 4.58 -62.06 49.53
CA ALA A 77 4.87 -63.13 48.58
C ALA A 77 6.00 -62.72 47.64
N THR A 78 7.04 -63.54 47.54
CA THR A 78 8.09 -63.36 46.54
C THR A 78 7.50 -63.52 45.13
N VAL A 79 7.92 -62.67 44.21
CA VAL A 79 7.42 -62.68 42.82
C VAL A 79 8.55 -63.02 41.85
N ARG A 80 8.17 -63.62 40.71
CA ARG A 80 9.05 -63.87 39.55
C ARG A 80 8.40 -63.38 38.27
N LEU A 81 9.20 -63.04 37.26
CA LEU A 81 8.76 -62.59 35.95
C LEU A 81 8.81 -63.78 34.96
N LYS A 82 7.65 -64.24 34.50
CA LYS A 82 7.53 -65.34 33.52
C LYS A 82 6.71 -64.88 32.32
N ASN A 83 7.35 -64.84 31.14
CA ASN A 83 6.73 -64.40 29.87
C ASN A 83 6.04 -63.03 30.04
N ASP A 84 6.78 -62.04 30.53
CA ASP A 84 6.31 -60.67 30.78
C ASP A 84 5.13 -60.53 31.76
N ARG A 85 4.87 -61.57 32.57
CA ARG A 85 3.85 -61.55 33.61
C ARG A 85 4.44 -61.91 34.96
N PHE A 86 4.01 -61.19 35.99
CA PHE A 86 4.37 -61.47 37.36
C PHE A 86 3.59 -62.68 37.89
N LYS A 87 4.30 -63.58 38.59
CA LYS A 87 3.75 -64.81 39.19
C LYS A 87 4.36 -65.07 40.56
N TYR A 88 3.70 -65.92 41.34
CA TYR A 88 4.25 -66.41 42.61
C TYR A 88 5.62 -67.06 42.44
N GLY A 89 6.54 -66.72 43.35
CA GLY A 89 7.97 -66.97 43.26
C GLY A 89 8.44 -68.37 43.66
N GLN A 90 7.54 -69.22 44.19
CA GLN A 90 7.83 -70.61 44.52
C GLN A 90 7.00 -71.58 43.66
N ALA A 91 7.54 -72.76 43.36
CA ALA A 91 6.77 -73.83 42.71
C ALA A 91 5.84 -74.53 43.72
N SER A 92 4.75 -75.12 43.22
CA SER A 92 3.74 -75.77 44.06
C SER A 92 4.25 -77.01 44.83
N ASN A 93 5.36 -77.63 44.42
CA ASN A 93 5.88 -78.87 45.02
C ASN A 93 7.42 -78.88 45.07
N PHE A 94 7.99 -79.51 46.12
CA PHE A 94 9.42 -79.61 46.41
C PHE A 94 10.30 -80.10 45.23
N LEU A 95 9.86 -81.15 44.52
CA LEU A 95 10.57 -81.69 43.34
C LEU A 95 10.74 -80.67 42.21
N LYS A 96 9.77 -79.76 42.01
CA LYS A 96 9.86 -78.72 40.98
C LYS A 96 10.89 -77.65 41.35
N ASN A 97 11.02 -77.33 42.64
CA ASN A 97 12.04 -76.39 43.11
C ASN A 97 13.46 -76.99 42.97
N MET A 98 13.61 -78.31 43.15
CA MET A 98 14.89 -79.01 43.01
C MET A 98 15.35 -79.15 41.55
N LEU A 99 14.43 -79.47 40.62
CA LEU A 99 14.77 -79.69 39.20
C LEU A 99 14.85 -78.40 38.35
N HIS A 100 14.23 -77.30 38.80
CA HIS A 100 14.17 -76.04 38.04
C HIS A 100 14.60 -74.80 38.83
N GLY A 101 15.30 -74.98 39.96
CA GLY A 101 15.70 -73.91 40.88
C GLY A 101 16.45 -72.75 40.20
N GLY A 102 17.39 -73.05 39.29
CA GLY A 102 18.14 -72.04 38.54
C GLY A 102 17.27 -71.17 37.63
N ARG A 103 16.25 -71.75 36.98
CA ARG A 103 15.27 -71.00 36.17
C ARG A 103 14.42 -70.08 37.05
N TYR A 104 13.89 -70.59 38.16
CA TYR A 104 13.08 -69.76 39.07
C TYR A 104 13.90 -68.62 39.67
N GLN A 105 15.19 -68.86 39.95
CA GLN A 105 16.11 -67.83 40.40
C GLN A 105 16.32 -66.74 39.34
N ALA A 106 16.57 -67.11 38.08
CA ALA A 106 16.69 -66.16 36.98
C ALA A 106 15.40 -65.34 36.76
N GLU A 107 14.22 -65.98 36.85
CA GLU A 107 12.92 -65.28 36.75
C GLU A 107 12.67 -64.33 37.94
N ARG A 108 13.17 -64.63 39.15
CA ARG A 108 13.13 -63.74 40.32
C ARG A 108 14.08 -62.55 40.17
N GLU A 109 15.28 -62.79 39.68
CA GLU A 109 16.25 -61.73 39.37
C GLU A 109 15.74 -60.81 38.27
N ALA A 110 15.07 -61.35 37.24
CA ALA A 110 14.41 -60.55 36.21
C ALA A 110 13.30 -59.64 36.79
N ALA A 111 12.57 -60.12 37.80
CA ALA A 111 11.55 -59.34 38.48
C ALA A 111 12.15 -58.24 39.38
N VAL A 112 13.29 -58.49 40.02
CA VAL A 112 14.03 -57.46 40.76
C VAL A 112 14.57 -56.40 39.80
N LYS A 113 15.14 -56.82 38.66
CA LYS A 113 15.68 -55.93 37.61
C LYS A 113 14.61 -55.04 36.99
N SER A 114 13.39 -55.53 36.78
CA SER A 114 12.32 -54.74 36.15
C SER A 114 11.88 -53.53 36.98
N ILE A 115 12.12 -53.56 38.30
CA ILE A 115 11.84 -52.44 39.21
C ILE A 115 13.08 -51.77 39.79
N ASN A 116 14.29 -52.18 39.41
CA ASN A 116 15.57 -51.68 39.97
C ASN A 116 15.68 -51.78 41.50
N SER A 117 15.12 -52.84 42.12
CA SER A 117 15.26 -53.05 43.57
C SER A 117 16.60 -53.70 43.93
N LYS A 118 17.03 -53.55 45.20
CA LYS A 118 18.28 -54.12 45.72
C LYS A 118 18.00 -55.51 46.32
N GLY A 119 18.61 -56.56 45.80
CA GLY A 119 18.52 -57.92 46.35
C GLY A 119 18.35 -59.00 45.29
N SER A 120 18.08 -60.24 45.72
CA SER A 120 17.83 -61.39 44.84
C SER A 120 16.34 -61.73 44.70
N THR A 121 15.46 -61.06 45.46
CA THR A 121 14.01 -61.25 45.48
C THR A 121 13.29 -59.95 45.79
N VAL A 122 12.04 -59.82 45.36
CA VAL A 122 11.15 -58.67 45.64
C VAL A 122 9.74 -59.20 45.96
N SER A 123 9.03 -58.50 46.84
CA SER A 123 7.66 -58.85 47.22
C SER A 123 6.60 -58.28 46.27
N ALA A 124 5.41 -58.87 46.28
CA ALA A 124 4.28 -58.38 45.50
C ALA A 124 3.89 -56.94 45.89
N GLY A 125 3.83 -56.65 47.19
CA GLY A 125 3.52 -55.31 47.71
C GLY A 125 4.56 -54.25 47.32
N GLU A 126 5.85 -54.58 47.36
CA GLU A 126 6.94 -53.67 46.96
C GLU A 126 6.88 -53.34 45.46
N MET A 127 6.61 -54.35 44.62
CA MET A 127 6.42 -54.12 43.19
C MET A 127 5.18 -53.29 42.86
N ILE A 128 4.03 -53.58 43.49
CA ILE A 128 2.79 -52.80 43.30
C ILE A 128 3.06 -51.34 43.65
N LYS A 129 3.66 -51.07 44.81
CA LYS A 129 3.99 -49.70 45.25
C LYS A 129 4.93 -48.98 44.27
N THR A 130 5.94 -49.69 43.76
CA THR A 130 6.90 -49.12 42.81
C THR A 130 6.26 -48.79 41.46
N LEU A 131 5.45 -49.70 40.91
CA LEU A 131 4.72 -49.47 39.66
C LEU A 131 3.66 -48.38 39.82
N GLN A 132 2.98 -48.32 40.96
CA GLN A 132 2.03 -47.25 41.27
C GLN A 132 2.74 -45.89 41.30
N THR A 133 3.90 -45.80 41.95
CA THR A 133 4.72 -44.58 41.96
C THR A 133 5.12 -44.14 40.54
N ARG A 134 5.47 -45.10 39.66
CA ARG A 134 5.74 -44.80 38.24
C ARG A 134 4.51 -44.28 37.50
N ILE A 135 3.34 -44.86 37.74
CA ILE A 135 2.07 -44.41 37.16
C ILE A 135 1.74 -42.99 37.64
N ASP A 136 1.86 -42.72 38.94
CA ASP A 136 1.52 -41.42 39.52
C ASP A 136 2.46 -40.32 39.01
N SER A 137 3.75 -40.62 38.90
CA SER A 137 4.75 -39.73 38.31
C SER A 137 4.45 -39.43 36.84
N ALA A 138 4.22 -40.46 36.02
CA ALA A 138 3.90 -40.29 34.60
C ALA A 138 2.57 -39.56 34.40
N SER A 139 1.57 -39.81 35.25
CA SER A 139 0.27 -39.13 35.20
C SER A 139 0.40 -37.65 35.53
N SER A 140 1.21 -37.31 36.53
CA SER A 140 1.52 -35.93 36.90
C SER A 140 2.26 -35.20 35.78
N GLU A 141 3.23 -35.87 35.14
CA GLU A 141 3.96 -35.33 34.00
C GLU A 141 3.06 -35.10 32.78
N ILE A 142 2.19 -36.06 32.44
CA ILE A 142 1.17 -35.89 31.39
C ILE A 142 0.29 -34.69 31.69
N HIS A 143 -0.19 -34.54 32.93
CA HIS A 143 -1.04 -33.42 33.29
C HIS A 143 -0.35 -32.07 33.08
N GLY A 144 0.93 -31.95 33.48
CA GLY A 144 1.72 -30.74 33.24
C GLY A 144 1.90 -30.44 31.74
N LEU A 145 2.16 -31.48 30.93
CA LEU A 145 2.30 -31.34 29.48
C LEU A 145 0.99 -31.00 28.78
N GLU A 146 -0.14 -31.57 29.24
CA GLU A 146 -1.48 -31.25 28.72
C GLU A 146 -1.83 -29.77 28.96
N ILE A 147 -1.43 -29.21 30.12
CA ILE A 147 -1.53 -27.78 30.40
C ILE A 147 -0.65 -26.97 29.42
N GLU A 148 0.62 -27.34 29.23
CA GLU A 148 1.54 -26.66 28.29
C GLU A 148 0.99 -26.67 26.85
N THR A 149 0.44 -27.81 26.39
CA THR A 149 -0.20 -27.88 25.06
C THR A 149 -1.42 -26.98 24.94
N GLY A 150 -2.23 -26.87 25.99
CA GLY A 150 -3.37 -25.96 26.02
C GLY A 150 -2.96 -24.48 25.90
N GLU A 151 -1.79 -24.10 26.43
CA GLU A 151 -1.22 -22.76 26.24
C GLU A 151 -0.74 -22.54 24.80
N TYR A 152 -0.10 -23.54 24.17
CA TYR A 152 0.30 -23.44 22.77
C TYR A 152 -0.89 -23.32 21.83
N GLU A 153 -1.97 -24.06 22.06
CA GLU A 153 -3.19 -23.96 21.25
C GLU A 153 -3.80 -22.55 21.31
N LYS A 154 -3.90 -21.96 22.50
CA LYS A 154 -4.33 -20.56 22.65
C LYS A 154 -3.42 -19.59 21.90
N LYS A 155 -2.10 -19.81 21.97
CA LYS A 155 -1.12 -18.98 21.27
C LYS A 155 -1.24 -19.11 19.75
N ILE A 156 -1.46 -20.31 19.23
CA ILE A 156 -1.70 -20.57 17.79
C ILE A 156 -2.94 -19.80 17.33
N VAL A 157 -4.07 -19.92 18.03
CA VAL A 157 -5.31 -19.21 17.69
C VAL A 157 -5.10 -17.69 17.66
N SER A 158 -4.34 -17.16 18.63
CA SER A 158 -3.99 -15.73 18.64
C SER A 158 -3.14 -15.32 17.43
N ILE A 159 -2.09 -16.10 17.09
CA ILE A 159 -1.22 -15.82 15.95
C ILE A 159 -1.99 -15.92 14.63
N GLU A 160 -2.86 -16.92 14.49
CA GLU A 160 -3.72 -17.07 13.31
C GLU A 160 -4.62 -15.85 13.13
N ALA A 161 -5.24 -15.36 14.21
CA ALA A 161 -6.04 -14.13 14.17
C ALA A 161 -5.21 -12.91 13.72
N GLU A 162 -3.97 -12.79 14.18
CA GLU A 162 -3.05 -11.73 13.73
C GLU A 162 -2.66 -11.88 12.26
N ILE A 163 -2.37 -13.11 11.79
CA ILE A 163 -2.10 -13.41 10.37
C ILE A 163 -3.28 -12.98 9.49
N TYR A 164 -4.51 -13.35 9.88
CA TYR A 164 -5.72 -12.95 9.15
C TYR A 164 -5.93 -11.44 9.15
N ALA A 165 -5.64 -10.75 10.26
CA ALA A 165 -5.73 -9.30 10.33
C ALA A 165 -4.71 -8.63 9.38
N VAL A 166 -3.44 -9.05 9.43
CA VAL A 166 -2.38 -8.51 8.57
C VAL A 166 -2.67 -8.78 7.09
N ALA A 167 -3.15 -9.98 6.74
CA ALA A 167 -3.53 -10.33 5.36
C ALA A 167 -4.62 -9.39 4.82
N ARG A 168 -5.66 -9.11 5.61
CA ARG A 168 -6.72 -8.16 5.22
C ARG A 168 -6.19 -6.74 4.99
N GLU A 169 -5.25 -6.27 5.80
CA GLU A 169 -4.64 -4.95 5.60
C GLU A 169 -3.77 -4.91 4.33
N ILE A 170 -3.02 -5.98 4.04
CA ILE A 170 -2.27 -6.11 2.78
C ILE A 170 -3.22 -6.02 1.57
N ASP A 171 -4.35 -6.74 1.60
CA ASP A 171 -5.32 -6.74 0.49
C ASP A 171 -5.96 -5.36 0.28
N LYS A 172 -6.27 -4.64 1.37
CA LYS A 172 -6.73 -3.25 1.29
C LYS A 172 -5.72 -2.35 0.61
N LEU A 173 -4.44 -2.44 1.00
CA LEU A 173 -3.36 -1.63 0.40
C LEU A 173 -3.17 -1.94 -1.10
N VAL A 174 -3.29 -3.22 -1.48
CA VAL A 174 -3.24 -3.63 -2.90
C VAL A 174 -4.37 -2.97 -3.69
N LYS A 175 -5.59 -2.97 -3.16
CA LYS A 175 -6.74 -2.31 -3.81
C LYS A 175 -6.51 -0.81 -3.97
N ILE A 176 -6.04 -0.13 -2.92
CA ILE A 176 -5.73 1.30 -2.97
C ILE A 176 -4.64 1.59 -4.01
N GLU A 177 -3.58 0.78 -4.09
CA GLU A 177 -2.53 0.94 -5.12
C GLU A 177 -3.09 0.82 -6.54
N ILE A 178 -3.95 -0.17 -6.78
CA ILE A 178 -4.58 -0.39 -8.10
C ILE A 178 -5.47 0.80 -8.47
N ASP A 179 -6.30 1.26 -7.56
CA ASP A 179 -7.22 2.37 -7.80
C ASP A 179 -6.46 3.68 -8.03
N ALA A 180 -5.38 3.92 -7.29
CA ALA A 180 -4.48 5.06 -7.52
C ALA A 180 -3.82 5.02 -8.90
N LYS A 181 -3.31 3.87 -9.34
CA LYS A 181 -2.75 3.72 -10.70
C LYS A 181 -3.78 3.97 -11.78
N LYS A 182 -4.98 3.42 -11.65
CA LYS A 182 -6.08 3.65 -12.60
C LYS A 182 -6.47 5.12 -12.67
N ALA A 183 -6.49 5.82 -11.53
CA ALA A 183 -6.74 7.25 -11.48
C ALA A 183 -5.63 8.05 -12.19
N ASP A 184 -4.36 7.70 -11.95
CA ASP A 184 -3.21 8.34 -12.61
C ASP A 184 -3.22 8.11 -14.13
N GLU A 185 -3.52 6.90 -14.59
CA GLU A 185 -3.65 6.57 -16.01
C GLU A 185 -4.80 7.35 -16.67
N LYS A 186 -5.94 7.45 -15.98
CA LYS A 186 -7.08 8.25 -16.45
C LYS A 186 -6.72 9.74 -16.54
N SER A 187 -6.06 10.28 -15.52
CA SER A 187 -5.57 11.67 -15.48
C SER A 187 -4.58 11.94 -16.61
N LEU A 188 -3.62 11.02 -16.84
CA LEU A 188 -2.64 11.11 -17.91
C LEU A 188 -3.33 11.13 -19.29
N LYS A 189 -4.28 10.21 -19.52
CA LYS A 189 -5.01 10.13 -20.78
C LYS A 189 -5.84 11.40 -21.05
N ALA A 190 -6.47 11.95 -20.01
CA ALA A 190 -7.19 13.21 -20.12
C ALA A 190 -6.27 14.38 -20.49
N ARG A 191 -5.08 14.49 -19.84
CA ARG A 191 -4.08 15.50 -20.21
C ARG A 191 -3.52 15.31 -21.62
N GLN A 192 -3.33 14.06 -22.06
CA GLN A 192 -2.89 13.76 -23.42
C GLN A 192 -3.94 14.17 -24.46
N ASN A 193 -5.20 13.84 -24.23
CA ASN A 193 -6.32 14.26 -25.06
C ASN A 193 -6.41 15.79 -25.17
N PHE A 194 -6.27 16.48 -24.04
CA PHE A 194 -6.23 17.94 -24.02
C PHE A 194 -5.02 18.47 -24.82
N SER A 195 -3.82 17.96 -24.55
CA SER A 195 -2.57 18.44 -25.16
C SER A 195 -2.59 18.29 -26.69
N MET A 196 -3.18 17.18 -27.21
CA MET A 196 -3.31 16.95 -28.64
C MET A 196 -4.13 18.03 -29.36
N ILE A 197 -5.10 18.63 -28.69
CA ILE A 197 -5.85 19.75 -29.27
C ILE A 197 -5.09 21.05 -29.00
N TYR A 198 -4.64 21.24 -27.76
CA TYR A 198 -4.06 22.49 -27.29
C TYR A 198 -2.77 22.90 -28.01
N GLN A 199 -1.89 21.96 -28.39
CA GLN A 199 -0.64 22.33 -29.05
C GLN A 199 -0.84 22.90 -30.47
N SER A 200 -1.95 22.58 -31.14
CA SER A 200 -2.27 23.16 -32.45
C SER A 200 -2.71 24.62 -32.32
N CYS A 201 -2.42 25.46 -33.32
CA CYS A 201 -2.81 26.87 -33.30
C CYS A 201 -4.34 27.02 -33.24
N ALA A 202 -5.06 26.27 -34.07
CA ALA A 202 -6.52 26.29 -34.08
C ALA A 202 -7.12 25.77 -32.76
N GLY A 203 -6.56 24.69 -32.23
CA GLY A 203 -7.04 24.07 -30.99
C GLY A 203 -6.74 24.92 -29.75
N CYS A 204 -5.55 25.51 -29.62
CA CYS A 204 -5.21 26.45 -28.54
C CYS A 204 -6.21 27.61 -28.47
N LYS A 205 -6.48 28.24 -29.63
CA LYS A 205 -7.44 29.36 -29.72
C LYS A 205 -8.84 28.95 -29.28
N ALA A 206 -9.31 27.79 -29.73
CA ALA A 206 -10.64 27.30 -29.40
C ALA A 206 -10.76 26.87 -27.93
N ILE A 207 -9.75 26.18 -27.38
CA ILE A 207 -9.72 25.81 -25.97
C ILE A 207 -9.75 27.05 -25.08
N ASN A 208 -8.94 28.07 -25.36
CA ASN A 208 -8.93 29.27 -24.53
C ASN A 208 -10.22 30.09 -24.69
N ALA A 209 -10.85 30.10 -25.88
CA ALA A 209 -12.18 30.68 -26.04
C ALA A 209 -13.25 29.94 -25.21
N GLU A 210 -13.24 28.61 -25.23
CA GLU A 210 -14.15 27.78 -24.43
C GLU A 210 -13.88 27.92 -22.92
N ALA A 211 -12.61 28.01 -22.51
CA ALA A 211 -12.24 28.22 -21.12
C ALA A 211 -12.75 29.59 -20.63
N ARG A 212 -12.61 30.65 -21.42
CA ARG A 212 -13.18 31.97 -21.10
C ARG A 212 -14.69 31.95 -20.96
N TYR A 213 -15.39 31.13 -21.74
CA TYR A 213 -16.83 30.95 -21.60
C TYR A 213 -17.19 30.24 -20.29
N GLN A 214 -16.51 29.14 -19.99
CA GLN A 214 -16.81 28.32 -18.79
C GLN A 214 -16.34 28.95 -17.47
N PHE A 215 -15.21 29.67 -17.49
CA PHE A 215 -14.51 30.12 -16.28
C PHE A 215 -14.27 31.64 -16.23
N GLY A 216 -14.35 32.34 -17.36
CA GLY A 216 -14.06 33.77 -17.49
C GLY A 216 -15.29 34.66 -17.76
N ASN A 217 -16.50 34.09 -17.76
CA ASN A 217 -17.78 34.78 -18.00
C ASN A 217 -17.93 35.44 -19.39
N THR A 218 -17.21 34.98 -20.41
CA THR A 218 -17.48 35.46 -21.78
C THR A 218 -18.79 34.87 -22.33
N PRO A 219 -19.53 35.55 -23.22
CA PRO A 219 -20.88 35.13 -23.60
C PRO A 219 -20.94 33.91 -24.54
N SER A 220 -19.84 33.56 -25.21
CA SER A 220 -19.83 32.48 -26.21
C SER A 220 -18.60 31.58 -26.08
N GLY A 221 -18.83 30.27 -26.19
CA GLY A 221 -17.82 29.23 -26.18
C GLY A 221 -16.95 29.14 -27.44
N GLY A 222 -15.90 28.34 -27.34
CA GLY A 222 -14.98 28.04 -28.43
C GLY A 222 -15.49 26.89 -29.29
N LYS A 223 -15.04 26.82 -30.55
CA LYS A 223 -15.30 25.69 -31.45
C LYS A 223 -14.08 25.45 -32.34
N VAL A 224 -13.77 24.20 -32.64
CA VAL A 224 -12.70 23.83 -33.57
C VAL A 224 -13.11 22.60 -34.38
N CYS A 225 -12.76 22.58 -35.66
CA CYS A 225 -12.96 21.41 -36.50
C CYS A 225 -11.79 20.43 -36.31
N GLY A 226 -12.09 19.16 -36.04
CA GLY A 226 -11.06 18.12 -35.90
C GLY A 226 -10.18 17.95 -37.13
N SER A 227 -10.67 18.23 -38.34
CA SER A 227 -9.83 18.20 -39.55
C SER A 227 -8.76 19.29 -39.54
N ALA A 228 -9.07 20.50 -39.05
CA ALA A 228 -8.09 21.59 -38.97
C ALA A 228 -6.90 21.22 -38.08
N VAL A 229 -7.17 20.64 -36.91
CA VAL A 229 -6.12 20.15 -35.99
C VAL A 229 -5.29 19.03 -36.63
N VAL A 230 -5.95 18.07 -37.29
CA VAL A 230 -5.27 16.96 -38.00
C VAL A 230 -4.36 17.47 -39.12
N GLU A 231 -4.80 18.46 -39.91
CA GLU A 231 -3.98 19.02 -40.97
C GLU A 231 -2.76 19.79 -40.44
N GLU A 232 -2.87 20.46 -39.28
CA GLU A 232 -1.70 21.07 -38.64
C GLU A 232 -0.64 20.03 -38.28
N TYR A 233 -1.05 18.89 -37.71
CA TYR A 233 -0.14 17.77 -37.43
C TYR A 233 0.49 17.22 -38.70
N ARG A 234 -0.28 17.05 -39.78
CA ARG A 234 0.23 16.56 -41.08
C ARG A 234 1.24 17.50 -41.71
N ARG A 235 1.02 18.81 -41.58
CA ARG A 235 1.92 19.84 -42.10
C ARG A 235 3.27 19.82 -41.40
N ILE A 236 3.29 19.52 -40.10
CA ILE A 236 4.53 19.53 -39.30
C ILE A 236 5.26 18.19 -39.41
N HIS A 237 4.53 17.08 -39.37
CA HIS A 237 5.11 15.73 -39.23
C HIS A 237 5.02 14.86 -40.48
N GLY A 238 4.50 15.38 -41.59
CA GLY A 238 4.19 14.58 -42.78
C GLY A 238 2.81 13.93 -42.72
N TYR A 239 2.28 13.55 -43.88
CA TYR A 239 0.93 12.97 -44.00
C TYR A 239 0.85 11.56 -43.38
N GLU A 240 1.99 10.88 -43.33
CA GLU A 240 2.19 9.54 -42.80
C GLU A 240 2.06 9.45 -41.28
N ILE A 241 2.09 10.60 -40.58
CA ILE A 241 1.95 10.65 -39.12
C ILE A 241 0.67 9.94 -38.66
N PHE A 242 -0.40 9.96 -39.46
CA PHE A 242 -1.66 9.26 -39.17
C PHE A 242 -1.96 8.04 -40.04
N SER A 243 -1.08 7.67 -40.98
CA SER A 243 -1.22 6.42 -41.74
C SER A 243 -0.52 5.24 -41.08
N SER A 244 0.41 5.50 -40.17
CA SER A 244 1.15 4.51 -39.37
C SER A 244 0.60 4.38 -37.93
N GLY A 245 1.46 4.21 -36.92
CA GLY A 245 1.11 3.86 -35.52
C GLY A 245 0.13 4.81 -34.80
N ASN A 246 -0.15 6.00 -35.33
CA ASN A 246 -1.09 6.97 -34.72
C ASN A 246 -2.48 7.04 -35.38
N LYS A 247 -2.85 6.06 -36.22
CA LYS A 247 -4.17 6.05 -36.89
C LYS A 247 -5.35 6.27 -35.93
N ALA A 248 -5.30 5.66 -34.74
CA ALA A 248 -6.33 5.82 -33.71
C ALA A 248 -6.38 7.25 -33.14
N LEU A 249 -5.24 7.93 -33.02
CA LEU A 249 -5.17 9.30 -32.48
C LEU A 249 -5.88 10.31 -33.38
N LYS A 250 -5.89 10.11 -34.70
CA LYS A 250 -6.66 10.94 -35.64
C LYS A 250 -8.15 10.97 -35.29
N SER A 251 -8.72 9.81 -34.93
CA SER A 251 -10.13 9.71 -34.51
C SER A 251 -10.34 10.36 -33.14
N VAL A 252 -9.42 10.16 -32.20
CA VAL A 252 -9.47 10.78 -30.87
C VAL A 252 -9.44 12.30 -30.96
N ILE A 253 -8.59 12.88 -31.81
CA ILE A 253 -8.56 14.32 -32.08
C ILE A 253 -9.93 14.82 -32.54
N LYS A 254 -10.55 14.14 -33.52
CA LYS A 254 -11.86 14.53 -34.02
C LYS A 254 -12.95 14.48 -32.95
N VAL A 255 -12.98 13.43 -32.13
CA VAL A 255 -13.94 13.30 -31.02
C VAL A 255 -13.75 14.42 -30.00
N ASN A 256 -12.50 14.64 -29.54
CA ASN A 256 -12.20 15.69 -28.57
C ASN A 256 -12.52 17.10 -29.09
N CYS A 257 -12.39 17.35 -30.40
CA CYS A 257 -12.80 18.62 -31.01
C CYS A 257 -14.33 18.78 -31.03
N SER A 258 -15.08 17.70 -31.30
CA SER A 258 -16.55 17.71 -31.23
C SER A 258 -17.06 17.87 -29.79
N GLU A 259 -16.32 17.34 -28.82
CA GLU A 259 -16.62 17.38 -27.38
C GLU A 259 -15.79 18.44 -26.64
N LEU A 260 -15.45 19.54 -27.32
CA LEU A 260 -14.51 20.56 -26.82
C LEU A 260 -14.88 21.09 -25.42
N SER A 261 -16.16 21.27 -25.15
CA SER A 261 -16.64 21.78 -23.86
C SER A 261 -16.26 20.85 -22.69
N GLU A 262 -16.49 19.55 -22.85
CA GLU A 262 -16.11 18.56 -21.82
C GLU A 262 -14.59 18.36 -21.75
N LEU A 263 -13.89 18.42 -22.89
CA LEU A 263 -12.43 18.40 -22.94
C LEU A 263 -11.83 19.55 -22.11
N VAL A 264 -12.35 20.77 -22.25
CA VAL A 264 -11.90 21.96 -21.51
C VAL A 264 -12.19 21.82 -20.03
N LYS A 265 -13.40 21.38 -19.66
CA LYS A 265 -13.80 21.17 -18.27
C LYS A 265 -12.95 20.11 -17.57
N THR A 266 -12.75 18.97 -18.23
CA THR A 266 -11.89 17.90 -17.72
C THR A 266 -10.43 18.37 -17.67
N GLY A 267 -9.93 19.01 -18.73
CA GLY A 267 -8.59 19.57 -18.77
C GLY A 267 -8.31 20.55 -17.63
N ALA A 268 -9.25 21.45 -17.34
CA ALA A 268 -9.11 22.42 -16.25
C ALA A 268 -8.89 21.75 -14.90
N LYS A 269 -9.59 20.64 -14.63
CA LYS A 269 -9.39 19.85 -13.40
C LYS A 269 -8.06 19.12 -13.40
N GLU A 270 -7.72 18.44 -14.49
CA GLU A 270 -6.53 17.58 -14.58
C GLU A 270 -5.20 18.35 -14.68
N TRP A 271 -5.25 19.62 -15.09
CA TRP A 271 -4.13 20.56 -15.06
C TRP A 271 -4.00 21.33 -13.76
N TYR A 272 -5.00 21.33 -12.88
CA TYR A 272 -4.91 21.97 -11.57
C TYR A 272 -4.46 20.96 -10.52
N THR A 273 -3.15 20.75 -10.41
CA THR A 273 -2.56 19.85 -9.41
C THR A 273 -1.49 20.60 -8.58
N PRO A 274 -1.91 21.45 -7.63
CA PRO A 274 -0.97 22.21 -6.81
C PRO A 274 0.01 21.29 -6.07
N THR A 275 1.27 21.73 -6.02
CA THR A 275 2.35 21.06 -5.29
C THR A 275 2.83 21.93 -4.13
N GLN A 276 3.70 21.40 -3.27
CA GLN A 276 4.24 22.17 -2.14
C GLN A 276 5.35 23.17 -2.55
N LYS A 277 5.78 23.17 -3.81
CA LYS A 277 6.93 23.97 -4.27
C LYS A 277 6.53 24.90 -5.39
N ASN A 278 6.74 26.19 -5.19
CA ASN A 278 6.58 27.18 -6.25
C ASN A 278 7.73 27.02 -7.27
N ILE A 279 7.38 27.16 -8.54
CA ILE A 279 8.30 27.37 -9.65
C ILE A 279 8.08 28.76 -10.21
N THR A 280 9.13 29.33 -10.81
CA THR A 280 9.02 30.59 -11.55
C THR A 280 8.92 30.30 -13.04
N THR A 281 7.90 30.88 -13.68
CA THR A 281 7.72 30.87 -15.13
C THR A 281 7.32 32.27 -15.62
N TYR A 282 7.29 32.47 -16.93
CA TYR A 282 7.09 33.77 -17.56
C TYR A 282 6.08 33.66 -18.70
N ARG A 283 5.22 34.68 -18.86
CA ARG A 283 4.32 34.84 -20.00
C ARG A 283 4.47 36.26 -20.53
N GLY A 284 4.81 36.42 -21.79
CA GLY A 284 4.70 37.71 -22.47
C GLY A 284 3.48 37.75 -23.38
N GLN A 285 2.78 38.87 -23.38
CA GLN A 285 1.63 39.10 -24.25
C GLN A 285 1.33 40.59 -24.39
N GLY A 286 0.46 40.93 -25.34
CA GLY A 286 -0.18 42.23 -25.35
C GLY A 286 -1.32 42.31 -24.34
N MET A 287 -1.68 43.54 -23.99
CA MET A 287 -2.80 43.85 -23.11
C MET A 287 -3.51 45.12 -23.60
N THR A 288 -4.77 45.31 -23.25
CA THR A 288 -5.44 46.59 -23.48
C THR A 288 -4.93 47.67 -22.52
N GLN A 289 -4.93 48.94 -22.94
CA GLN A 289 -4.57 50.07 -22.06
C GLN A 289 -5.49 50.16 -20.84
N SER A 290 -6.79 49.90 -21.03
CA SER A 290 -7.75 49.83 -19.93
C SER A 290 -7.44 48.67 -18.98
N GLY A 291 -7.04 47.51 -19.50
CA GLY A 291 -6.65 46.34 -18.72
C GLY A 291 -5.46 46.61 -17.80
N ILE A 292 -4.36 47.16 -18.33
CA ILE A 292 -3.17 47.45 -17.53
C ILE A 292 -3.44 48.56 -16.50
N ASN A 293 -4.20 49.59 -16.87
CA ASN A 293 -4.57 50.67 -15.96
C ASN A 293 -5.45 50.15 -14.80
N ALA A 294 -6.39 49.24 -15.08
CA ALA A 294 -7.22 48.60 -14.06
C ALA A 294 -6.37 47.77 -13.10
N LEU A 295 -5.39 47.02 -13.62
CA LEU A 295 -4.48 46.23 -12.81
C LEU A 295 -3.61 47.10 -11.89
N ILE A 296 -2.99 48.16 -12.44
CA ILE A 296 -2.16 49.11 -11.68
C ILE A 296 -2.98 49.83 -10.60
N SER A 297 -4.17 50.33 -10.97
CA SER A 297 -5.05 51.05 -10.04
C SER A 297 -5.46 50.16 -8.87
N ARG A 298 -5.80 48.90 -9.15
CA ARG A 298 -6.16 47.93 -8.10
C ARG A 298 -4.97 47.59 -7.22
N PHE A 299 -3.82 47.26 -7.81
CA PHE A 299 -2.58 46.97 -7.08
C PHE A 299 -2.18 48.11 -6.13
N ASN A 300 -2.23 49.36 -6.61
CA ASN A 300 -1.92 50.53 -5.79
C ASN A 300 -2.95 50.76 -4.66
N THR A 301 -4.21 50.46 -4.92
CA THR A 301 -5.28 50.55 -3.90
C THR A 301 -5.09 49.48 -2.83
N ASP A 302 -4.80 48.25 -3.24
CA ASP A 302 -4.50 47.12 -2.35
C ASP A 302 -3.30 47.43 -1.46
N LYS A 303 -2.22 47.96 -2.03
CA LYS A 303 -1.02 48.38 -1.28
C LYS A 303 -1.32 49.48 -0.25
N ARG A 304 -2.13 50.49 -0.60
CA ARG A 304 -2.52 51.57 0.32
C ARG A 304 -3.40 51.07 1.46
N ASN A 305 -4.35 50.18 1.15
CA ASN A 305 -5.35 49.71 2.11
C ASN A 305 -4.90 48.45 2.86
N LYS A 306 -3.73 47.89 2.54
CA LYS A 306 -3.25 46.59 3.07
C LYS A 306 -4.24 45.46 2.81
N THR A 307 -4.87 45.48 1.64
CA THR A 307 -5.77 44.42 1.16
C THR A 307 -5.10 43.64 0.03
N GLU A 308 -5.66 42.48 -0.32
CA GLU A 308 -5.20 41.69 -1.47
C GLU A 308 -6.38 41.38 -2.39
N THR A 309 -6.24 41.71 -3.67
CA THR A 309 -7.13 41.21 -4.71
C THR A 309 -6.60 39.89 -5.26
N VAL A 310 -7.46 38.87 -5.24
CA VAL A 310 -7.19 37.58 -5.89
C VAL A 310 -7.88 37.55 -7.24
N TYR A 311 -7.14 37.11 -8.25
CA TYR A 311 -7.58 36.98 -9.62
C TYR A 311 -7.71 35.51 -10.02
N ASN A 312 -8.73 35.19 -10.80
CA ASN A 312 -8.77 33.96 -11.59
C ASN A 312 -8.31 34.27 -13.02
N LEU A 313 -7.71 33.30 -13.69
CA LEU A 313 -7.22 33.49 -15.07
C LEU A 313 -8.35 33.49 -16.11
N GLY A 314 -9.47 32.81 -15.82
CA GLY A 314 -10.56 32.60 -16.77
C GLY A 314 -10.18 31.79 -18.03
N GLN A 315 -8.92 31.44 -18.23
CA GLN A 315 -8.40 30.66 -19.34
C GLN A 315 -7.14 29.90 -18.94
N PHE A 316 -6.64 29.01 -19.80
CA PHE A 316 -5.34 28.39 -19.56
C PHE A 316 -4.22 29.40 -19.81
N LEU A 317 -3.29 29.51 -18.87
CA LEU A 317 -2.15 30.43 -18.98
C LEU A 317 -0.89 29.62 -19.33
N SER A 318 -0.51 29.69 -20.61
CA SER A 318 0.76 29.14 -21.11
C SER A 318 1.92 30.02 -20.66
N THR A 319 2.95 29.42 -20.09
CA THR A 319 4.15 30.11 -19.59
C THR A 319 5.40 29.34 -20.02
N SER A 320 6.56 30.01 -20.11
CA SER A 320 7.86 29.38 -20.31
C SER A 320 8.73 29.53 -19.07
N ARG A 321 9.70 28.65 -18.89
CA ARG A 321 10.77 28.84 -17.89
C ARG A 321 11.80 29.88 -18.33
N ASP A 322 11.84 30.21 -19.62
CA ASP A 322 12.76 31.19 -20.19
C ASP A 322 12.07 32.54 -20.38
N ILE A 323 12.62 33.58 -19.75
CA ILE A 323 12.14 34.96 -19.87
C ILE A 323 12.33 35.50 -21.29
N SER A 324 13.31 35.00 -22.05
CA SER A 324 13.60 35.43 -23.43
C SER A 324 12.46 35.01 -24.35
N VAL A 325 11.96 33.78 -24.18
CA VAL A 325 10.77 33.27 -24.89
C VAL A 325 9.55 34.13 -24.58
N ALA A 326 9.29 34.41 -23.29
CA ALA A 326 8.20 35.29 -22.90
C ALA A 326 8.34 36.69 -23.54
N SER A 327 9.53 37.28 -23.49
CA SER A 327 9.81 38.60 -24.07
C SER A 327 9.56 38.61 -25.58
N HIS A 328 9.95 37.54 -26.29
CA HIS A 328 9.66 37.38 -27.72
C HIS A 328 8.14 37.39 -27.99
N PHE A 329 7.34 36.64 -27.22
CA PHE A 329 5.88 36.66 -27.38
C PHE A 329 5.24 38.02 -27.10
N ALA A 330 5.74 38.78 -26.12
CA ALA A 330 5.29 40.15 -25.89
C ALA A 330 5.61 41.05 -27.08
N ASN A 331 6.83 40.99 -27.61
CA ASN A 331 7.26 41.79 -28.76
C ASN A 331 6.50 41.44 -30.05
N CYS A 332 6.13 40.18 -30.24
CA CYS A 332 5.35 39.70 -31.39
C CYS A 332 3.86 40.04 -31.32
N SER A 333 3.33 40.50 -30.17
CA SER A 333 1.95 40.97 -30.08
C SER A 333 1.74 42.22 -30.97
N LYS A 334 0.51 42.47 -31.38
CA LYS A 334 0.14 43.69 -32.14
C LYS A 334 -0.41 44.82 -31.25
N ASP A 335 -0.57 44.58 -29.95
CA ASP A 335 -1.15 45.54 -29.00
C ASP A 335 -0.12 46.58 -28.56
N ASP A 336 -0.51 47.84 -28.32
CA ASP A 336 0.45 48.90 -27.96
C ASP A 336 1.07 48.69 -26.57
N VAL A 337 0.33 48.10 -25.64
CA VAL A 337 0.82 47.76 -24.30
C VAL A 337 1.36 46.34 -24.30
N LYS A 338 2.61 46.19 -23.88
CA LYS A 338 3.26 44.88 -23.71
C LYS A 338 3.34 44.54 -22.24
N VAL A 339 3.05 43.29 -21.88
CA VAL A 339 3.15 42.81 -20.50
C VAL A 339 3.99 41.54 -20.45
N ILE A 340 4.93 41.50 -19.51
CA ILE A 340 5.69 40.32 -19.12
C ILE A 340 5.24 39.93 -17.71
N PHE A 341 4.45 38.87 -17.62
CA PHE A 341 4.08 38.25 -16.36
C PHE A 341 5.22 37.34 -15.88
N LYS A 342 5.73 37.57 -14.67
CA LYS A 342 6.51 36.61 -13.89
C LYS A 342 5.56 35.88 -12.96
N VAL A 343 5.39 34.58 -13.15
CA VAL A 343 4.44 33.74 -12.42
C VAL A 343 5.20 32.86 -11.42
N GLN A 344 4.92 33.03 -10.15
CA GLN A 344 5.36 32.16 -9.07
C GLN A 344 4.20 31.26 -8.68
N GLY A 345 4.19 30.01 -9.17
CA GLY A 345 3.08 29.09 -8.93
C GLY A 345 3.51 27.66 -8.75
N ASN A 346 2.60 26.81 -8.29
CA ASN A 346 2.88 25.43 -7.90
C ASN A 346 1.96 24.39 -8.57
N SER A 347 0.96 24.81 -9.34
CA SER A 347 0.03 23.89 -10.01
C SER A 347 0.34 23.63 -11.48
N SER A 348 1.30 24.34 -12.09
CA SER A 348 1.58 24.17 -13.52
C SER A 348 2.25 22.85 -13.88
N LYS A 349 1.98 22.38 -15.10
CA LYS A 349 2.63 21.20 -15.69
C LYS A 349 2.96 21.46 -17.17
N GLY A 350 3.92 20.72 -17.70
CA GLY A 350 4.21 20.74 -19.13
C GLY A 350 3.23 19.89 -19.93
N LEU A 351 3.02 20.23 -21.20
CA LEU A 351 2.22 19.44 -22.13
C LEU A 351 2.72 17.99 -22.18
N CYS A 352 1.78 17.06 -22.37
CA CYS A 352 2.07 15.64 -22.48
C CYS A 352 1.40 15.10 -23.75
N LEU A 353 2.20 14.78 -24.77
CA LEU A 353 1.67 14.31 -26.04
C LEU A 353 1.98 12.83 -26.27
N PRO A 354 0.99 12.06 -26.76
CA PRO A 354 1.21 10.68 -27.17
C PRO A 354 1.81 10.59 -28.58
N GLY A 355 2.42 9.44 -28.89
CA GLY A 355 2.64 9.00 -30.27
C GLY A 355 3.59 9.85 -31.13
N GLY A 356 4.53 10.59 -30.51
CA GLY A 356 5.47 11.43 -31.27
C GLY A 356 4.84 12.68 -31.88
N LEU A 357 3.66 13.10 -31.42
CA LEU A 357 2.96 14.29 -31.92
C LEU A 357 3.56 15.62 -31.40
N ALA A 358 4.61 15.59 -30.59
CA ALA A 358 5.26 16.80 -30.09
C ALA A 358 5.80 17.65 -31.24
N PHE A 359 5.66 18.98 -31.18
CA PHE A 359 6.33 19.86 -32.14
C PHE A 359 7.77 20.13 -31.66
N ASP A 360 8.72 20.21 -32.59
CA ASP A 360 10.17 20.18 -32.29
C ASP A 360 10.71 21.38 -31.49
N ASN A 361 9.87 22.38 -31.19
CA ASN A 361 10.25 23.56 -30.43
C ASN A 361 9.87 23.41 -28.95
N TYR A 362 10.57 22.53 -28.23
CA TYR A 362 10.34 22.41 -26.78
C TYR A 362 10.88 23.63 -26.02
N GLU A 363 10.07 24.68 -25.93
CA GLU A 363 10.38 25.93 -25.21
C GLU A 363 10.19 25.81 -23.68
N GLY A 364 10.09 24.58 -23.16
CA GLY A 364 9.85 24.32 -21.74
C GLY A 364 8.48 24.81 -21.25
N GLU A 365 7.47 24.81 -22.12
CA GLU A 365 6.12 25.29 -21.81
C GLU A 365 5.56 24.64 -20.52
N ARG A 366 4.91 25.46 -19.70
CA ARG A 366 4.18 25.14 -18.48
C ARG A 366 2.80 25.79 -18.56
N LEU A 367 1.76 25.01 -18.34
CA LEU A 367 0.38 25.46 -18.41
C LEU A 367 -0.22 25.57 -17.00
N TYR A 368 -0.80 26.72 -16.67
CA TYR A 368 -1.67 26.87 -15.50
C TYR A 368 -3.13 26.73 -15.92
N SER A 369 -3.91 26.03 -15.08
CA SER A 369 -5.35 25.85 -15.27
C SER A 369 -6.13 27.14 -15.05
N PRO A 370 -7.29 27.36 -15.71
CA PRO A 370 -8.22 28.44 -15.35
C PRO A 370 -8.73 28.37 -13.90
N LEU A 371 -8.57 27.23 -13.22
CA LEU A 371 -8.89 27.07 -11.80
C LEU A 371 -7.81 27.64 -10.85
N ALA A 372 -6.64 28.00 -11.36
CA ALA A 372 -5.56 28.59 -10.57
C ALA A 372 -5.85 30.06 -10.27
N HIS A 373 -5.58 30.46 -9.03
CA HIS A 373 -5.87 31.79 -8.51
C HIS A 373 -4.56 32.50 -8.18
N PHE A 374 -4.48 33.80 -8.47
CA PHE A 374 -3.24 34.56 -8.36
C PHE A 374 -3.47 35.91 -7.68
N LYS A 375 -2.49 36.39 -6.93
CA LYS A 375 -2.41 37.79 -6.54
C LYS A 375 -1.29 38.50 -7.29
N VAL A 376 -1.45 39.81 -7.48
CA VAL A 376 -0.39 40.65 -8.05
C VAL A 376 0.51 41.13 -6.91
N THR A 377 1.80 40.78 -6.95
CA THR A 377 2.75 41.13 -5.89
C THR A 377 3.69 42.27 -6.29
N ALA A 378 3.85 42.52 -7.59
CA ALA A 378 4.61 43.65 -8.09
C ALA A 378 4.13 44.08 -9.48
N VAL A 379 4.19 45.38 -9.75
CA VAL A 379 4.02 45.97 -11.08
C VAL A 379 5.10 47.02 -11.29
N SER A 380 5.83 46.95 -12.40
CA SER A 380 6.81 47.96 -12.81
C SER A 380 6.68 48.28 -14.29
N SER A 381 6.88 49.55 -14.66
CA SER A 381 6.80 50.02 -16.05
C SER A 381 8.19 50.34 -16.60
N LYS A 382 8.45 49.93 -17.84
CA LYS A 382 9.54 50.41 -18.67
C LYS A 382 8.98 51.49 -19.60
N THR A 383 9.04 52.73 -19.13
CA THR A 383 8.32 53.89 -19.69
C THR A 383 8.63 54.16 -21.16
N LEU A 384 9.85 53.86 -21.62
CA LEU A 384 10.28 54.07 -23.00
C LEU A 384 9.70 53.05 -24.00
N SER A 385 9.21 51.89 -23.54
CA SER A 385 8.78 50.79 -24.42
C SER A 385 7.33 50.39 -24.23
N ASN A 386 6.53 51.17 -23.49
CA ASN A 386 5.16 50.84 -23.07
C ASN A 386 5.01 49.38 -22.58
N THR A 387 6.07 48.90 -21.90
CA THR A 387 6.18 47.51 -21.45
C THR A 387 6.08 47.48 -19.94
N TYR A 388 5.29 46.54 -19.41
CA TYR A 388 5.07 46.37 -17.98
C TYR A 388 5.53 44.98 -17.54
N ASP A 389 6.26 44.92 -16.45
CA ASP A 389 6.58 43.67 -15.77
C ASP A 389 5.61 43.51 -14.60
N VAL A 390 4.87 42.40 -14.57
CA VAL A 390 3.87 42.10 -13.54
C VAL A 390 4.25 40.78 -12.86
N THR A 391 4.34 40.76 -11.53
CA THR A 391 4.56 39.51 -10.79
C THR A 391 3.25 38.97 -10.25
N LEU A 392 2.96 37.72 -10.57
CA LEU A 392 1.82 36.95 -10.08
C LEU A 392 2.31 35.88 -9.10
N GLU A 393 1.63 35.73 -7.98
CA GLU A 393 1.85 34.63 -7.02
C GLU A 393 0.59 33.78 -6.94
N GLU A 394 0.72 32.48 -7.22
CA GLU A 394 -0.39 31.54 -7.09
C GLU A 394 -0.77 31.36 -5.62
N VAL A 395 -2.08 31.45 -5.34
CA VAL A 395 -2.66 31.34 -4.01
C VAL A 395 -3.74 30.27 -3.99
N THR A 396 -4.12 29.83 -2.80
CA THR A 396 -5.27 28.93 -2.64
C THR A 396 -6.52 29.55 -3.25
N LYS A 397 -7.34 28.70 -3.88
CA LYS A 397 -8.61 29.10 -4.50
C LYS A 397 -9.52 29.85 -3.50
N VAL A 398 -10.17 30.92 -3.96
CA VAL A 398 -11.13 31.72 -3.19
C VAL A 398 -12.42 31.95 -3.98
N ASP A 399 -13.57 32.01 -3.33
CA ASP A 399 -14.87 32.05 -4.04
C ASP A 399 -15.16 33.36 -4.78
N ARG A 400 -14.50 34.46 -4.40
CA ARG A 400 -14.76 35.82 -4.95
C ARG A 400 -13.58 36.36 -5.76
N ALA A 401 -12.82 35.50 -6.42
CA ALA A 401 -11.72 35.95 -7.27
C ALA A 401 -12.24 36.72 -8.48
N LEU A 402 -11.62 37.86 -8.78
CA LEU A 402 -11.95 38.67 -9.95
C LEU A 402 -11.31 38.08 -11.21
N PRO A 403 -11.89 38.21 -12.41
CA PRO A 403 -11.17 37.90 -13.62
C PRO A 403 -9.91 38.77 -13.75
N LEU A 404 -8.78 38.18 -14.11
CA LEU A 404 -7.59 38.95 -14.47
C LEU A 404 -7.94 39.83 -15.68
N PRO A 405 -7.75 41.16 -15.62
CA PRO A 405 -7.95 42.00 -16.79
C PRO A 405 -6.97 41.59 -17.89
N TYR A 406 -7.37 41.71 -19.15
CA TYR A 406 -6.57 41.42 -20.34
C TYR A 406 -6.60 42.56 -21.35
#